data_AF-A0A2H9SM62-F1
#
_entry.id   AF-A0A2H9SM62-F1
#
_cell.length_a   1.000
_cell.length_b   1.000
_cell.length_c   1.000
_cell.angle_alpha   90.00
_cell.angle_beta   90.00
_cell.angle_gamma   90.00
#
_symmetry.space_group_name_H-M   'P 1'
#
loop_
_entity.id
_entity.type
_entity.pdbx_description
1 polymer ?
#
loop_
_entity_poly.entity_id
_entity_poly.type
_entity_poly.pdbx_seq_one_letter_code
_entity_poly.pdbx_strand_id
1 'polypeptide(L)'
;MIETMITKTKKYLPLKITEIAWDGTIFQLYGSNWNFTTLSAWRISTKNQMIFGCYDSDSTSSTHFLKNLKIIDIEIQDALLKIDPVFILSNDQRIEIFSTDTFEPWTFYIDGLEMFIATPSEIPTFDPLGAAAQPQML
;
A
#
# COMPACT_ATOMS: atom_id res chain seq x y z
N MET A 1 -8.56 5.85 -6.65
CA MET A 1 -8.42 4.38 -6.69
C MET A 1 -8.40 3.78 -5.29
N ILE A 2 -7.42 4.14 -4.45
CA ILE A 2 -7.24 3.57 -3.11
C ILE A 2 -8.49 3.67 -2.22
N GLU A 3 -9.18 4.81 -2.21
CA GLU A 3 -10.40 5.01 -1.39
C GLU A 3 -11.53 4.05 -1.79
N THR A 4 -11.71 3.82 -3.09
CA THR A 4 -12.67 2.85 -3.63
C THR A 4 -12.29 1.43 -3.20
N MET A 5 -11.00 1.08 -3.31
CA MET A 5 -10.49 -0.22 -2.89
C MET A 5 -10.76 -0.46 -1.40
N ILE A 6 -10.39 0.49 -0.53
CA ILE A 6 -10.63 0.42 0.92
C ILE A 6 -12.13 0.26 1.20
N THR A 7 -12.97 1.10 0.61
CA THR A 7 -14.42 1.09 0.84
C THR A 7 -15.05 -0.25 0.46
N LYS A 8 -14.70 -0.79 -0.72
CA LYS A 8 -15.24 -2.08 -1.19
C LYS A 8 -14.69 -3.28 -0.41
N THR A 9 -13.45 -3.20 0.06
CA THR A 9 -12.76 -4.28 0.79
C THR A 9 -13.27 -4.45 2.21
N LYS A 10 -13.78 -3.39 2.85
CA LYS A 10 -14.24 -3.43 4.26
C LYS A 10 -15.15 -4.62 4.61
N LYS A 11 -16.06 -5.01 3.70
CA LYS A 11 -16.99 -6.13 3.93
C LYS A 11 -16.34 -7.54 3.87
N TYR A 12 -15.10 -7.63 3.39
CA TYR A 12 -14.33 -8.89 3.28
C TYR A 12 -13.30 -9.04 4.41
N LEU A 13 -13.07 -7.99 5.20
CA LEU A 13 -12.21 -8.08 6.37
C LEU A 13 -12.84 -8.95 7.47
N PRO A 14 -12.05 -9.70 8.25
CA PRO A 14 -10.60 -9.77 8.20
C PRO A 14 -10.08 -10.75 7.11
N LEU A 15 -9.00 -10.36 6.42
CA LEU A 15 -8.38 -11.16 5.37
C LEU A 15 -7.19 -11.95 5.91
N LYS A 16 -7.30 -13.29 5.97
CA LYS A 16 -6.20 -14.14 6.45
C LYS A 16 -5.10 -14.26 5.38
N ILE A 17 -3.85 -14.04 5.81
CA ILE A 17 -2.66 -14.26 5.00
C ILE A 17 -2.29 -15.75 5.08
N THR A 18 -2.41 -16.46 3.97
CA THR A 18 -2.05 -17.89 3.85
C THR A 18 -0.63 -18.07 3.32
N GLU A 19 -0.14 -17.13 2.51
CA GLU A 19 1.18 -17.18 1.91
C GLU A 19 1.72 -15.76 1.69
N ILE A 20 3.04 -15.64 1.79
CA ILE A 20 3.80 -14.42 1.50
C ILE A 20 4.99 -14.82 0.62
N ALA A 21 5.29 -14.01 -0.39
CA ALA A 21 6.49 -14.13 -1.20
C ALA A 21 7.22 -12.78 -1.27
N TRP A 22 8.54 -12.83 -1.11
CA TRP A 22 9.46 -11.72 -1.34
C TRP A 22 10.74 -12.28 -1.96
N ASP A 23 11.04 -11.88 -3.19
CA ASP A 23 12.20 -12.36 -3.95
C ASP A 23 13.32 -11.31 -4.10
N GLY A 24 13.18 -10.16 -3.44
CA GLY A 24 14.06 -9.00 -3.60
C GLY A 24 13.54 -7.95 -4.59
N THR A 25 12.48 -8.25 -5.34
CA THR A 25 11.85 -7.34 -6.31
C THR A 25 10.34 -7.27 -6.15
N ILE A 26 9.66 -8.42 -6.03
CA ILE A 26 8.20 -8.51 -5.97
C ILE A 26 7.78 -8.93 -4.57
N PHE A 27 6.93 -8.11 -3.94
CA PHE A 27 6.29 -8.46 -2.67
C PHE A 27 4.85 -8.87 -2.89
N GLN A 28 4.48 -10.05 -2.37
CA GLN A 28 3.18 -10.64 -2.59
C GLN A 28 2.59 -11.17 -1.30
N LEU A 29 1.30 -10.89 -1.10
CA LEU A 29 0.48 -11.47 -0.04
C LEU A 29 -0.68 -12.23 -0.67
N TYR A 30 -0.94 -13.42 -0.16
CA TYR A 30 -2.03 -14.26 -0.63
C TYR A 30 -2.92 -14.70 0.52
N GLY A 31 -4.22 -14.78 0.24
CA GLY A 31 -5.18 -15.56 1.01
C GLY A 31 -5.98 -16.49 0.12
N SER A 32 -7.00 -17.13 0.68
CA SER A 32 -7.82 -18.12 -0.02
C SER A 32 -8.53 -17.59 -1.28
N ASN A 33 -8.87 -16.31 -1.29
CA ASN A 33 -9.71 -15.67 -2.32
C ASN A 33 -9.29 -14.22 -2.57
N TRP A 34 -8.07 -13.86 -2.21
CA TRP A 34 -7.53 -12.51 -2.39
C TRP A 34 -6.02 -12.56 -2.57
N ASN A 35 -5.47 -11.54 -3.22
CA ASN A 35 -4.04 -11.32 -3.28
C ASN A 35 -3.70 -9.83 -3.38
N PHE A 36 -2.49 -9.51 -2.93
CA PHE A 36 -1.83 -8.23 -3.12
C PHE A 36 -0.47 -8.48 -3.78
N THR A 37 -0.08 -7.64 -4.72
CA THR A 37 1.26 -7.68 -5.32
C THR A 37 1.76 -6.26 -5.50
N THR A 38 3.03 -6.02 -5.25
CA THR A 38 3.67 -4.73 -5.49
C THR A 38 5.12 -4.90 -5.92
N LEU A 39 5.58 -3.98 -6.76
CA LEU A 39 7.00 -3.75 -7.07
C LEU A 39 7.62 -2.65 -6.19
N SER A 40 6.78 -1.94 -5.43
CA SER A 40 7.18 -0.82 -4.60
C SER A 40 7.95 -1.27 -3.36
N ALA A 41 8.73 -0.34 -2.80
CA ALA A 41 9.32 -0.54 -1.49
C ALA A 41 8.23 -0.74 -0.42
N TRP A 42 8.55 -1.54 0.59
CA TRP A 42 7.65 -1.84 1.69
C TRP A 42 8.41 -1.91 3.01
N ARG A 43 7.71 -1.71 4.12
CA ARG A 43 8.22 -1.99 5.46
C ARG A 43 7.17 -2.56 6.37
N ILE A 44 7.65 -3.27 7.39
CA ILE A 44 6.85 -3.66 8.55
C ILE A 44 7.14 -2.70 9.69
N SER A 45 6.07 -2.15 10.25
CA SER A 45 6.14 -1.24 11.39
C SER A 45 5.12 -1.65 12.46
N THR A 46 5.22 -1.02 13.61
CA THR A 46 4.08 -0.82 14.52
C THR A 46 3.75 0.67 14.51
N LYS A 47 2.78 1.11 15.32
CA LYS A 47 2.47 2.54 15.47
C LYS A 47 3.68 3.43 15.78
N ASN A 48 4.68 2.91 16.52
CA ASN A 48 5.75 3.74 17.08
C ASN A 48 7.16 3.36 16.62
N GLN A 49 7.34 2.27 15.88
CA GLN A 49 8.65 1.79 15.48
C GLN A 49 8.60 1.02 14.17
N MET A 50 9.64 1.20 13.35
CA MET A 50 9.94 0.32 12.23
C MET A 50 10.50 -1.00 12.78
N ILE A 51 10.09 -2.12 12.20
CA ILE A 51 10.59 -3.45 12.55
C ILE A 51 11.66 -3.88 11.54
N PHE A 52 11.32 -3.85 10.25
CA PHE A 52 12.26 -4.07 9.14
C PHE A 52 11.68 -3.58 7.81
N GLY A 53 12.54 -3.39 6.82
CA GLY A 53 12.19 -2.99 5.45
C GLY A 53 12.55 -4.03 4.40
N CYS A 54 12.14 -3.77 3.15
CA CYS A 54 12.47 -4.61 1.98
C CYS A 54 13.97 -4.74 1.70
N TYR A 55 14.78 -3.74 2.09
CA TYR A 55 16.23 -3.72 1.86
C TYR A 55 17.07 -4.23 3.05
N ASP A 56 16.42 -4.67 4.13
CA ASP A 56 17.14 -5.28 5.25
C ASP A 56 17.65 -6.66 4.84
N SER A 57 18.82 -7.07 5.34
CA SER A 57 19.49 -8.32 4.95
C SER A 57 18.63 -9.56 5.19
N ASP A 58 17.74 -9.48 6.18
CA ASP A 58 16.92 -10.59 6.65
C ASP A 58 15.46 -10.46 6.16
N SER A 59 15.17 -9.56 5.22
CA SER A 59 13.80 -9.28 4.76
C SER A 59 13.10 -10.53 4.21
N THR A 60 13.80 -11.35 3.40
CA THR A 60 13.26 -12.59 2.83
C THR A 60 12.83 -13.59 3.91
N SER A 61 13.67 -13.84 4.92
CA SER A 61 13.34 -14.77 6.00
C SER A 61 12.34 -14.18 6.98
N SER A 62 12.42 -12.87 7.24
CA SER A 62 11.57 -12.18 8.20
C SER A 62 10.10 -12.17 7.76
N THR A 63 9.79 -12.00 6.48
CA THR A 63 8.38 -11.95 6.02
C THR A 63 7.54 -13.18 6.41
N HIS A 64 8.15 -14.34 6.70
CA HIS A 64 7.43 -15.54 7.11
C HIS A 64 6.60 -15.41 8.39
N PHE A 65 6.95 -14.53 9.34
CA PHE A 65 6.12 -14.36 10.56
C PHE A 65 4.76 -13.73 10.26
N LEU A 66 4.58 -13.09 9.09
CA LEU A 66 3.31 -12.52 8.67
C LEU A 66 2.27 -13.60 8.35
N LYS A 67 2.72 -14.84 8.11
CA LYS A 67 1.85 -15.96 7.75
C LYS A 67 0.89 -16.27 8.89
N ASN A 68 -0.37 -16.55 8.54
CA ASN A 68 -1.50 -16.76 9.45
C ASN A 68 -2.01 -15.53 10.19
N LEU A 69 -1.34 -14.37 10.10
CA LEU A 69 -1.95 -13.12 10.55
C LEU A 69 -3.12 -12.74 9.65
N LYS A 70 -3.94 -11.82 10.14
CA LYS A 70 -5.07 -11.27 9.39
C LYS A 70 -4.87 -9.79 9.16
N ILE A 71 -5.17 -9.32 7.96
CA ILE A 71 -5.40 -7.90 7.71
C ILE A 71 -6.77 -7.58 8.29
N ILE A 72 -6.80 -6.70 9.29
CA ILE A 72 -8.01 -6.31 10.02
C ILE A 72 -8.52 -4.93 9.62
N ASP A 73 -7.65 -4.09 9.04
CA ASP A 73 -8.01 -2.80 8.48
C ASP A 73 -7.05 -2.40 7.35
N ILE A 74 -7.46 -1.43 6.54
CA ILE A 74 -6.66 -0.86 5.45
C ILE A 74 -6.78 0.65 5.51
N GLU A 75 -5.65 1.32 5.66
CA GLU A 75 -5.53 2.78 5.69
C GLU A 75 -4.79 3.29 4.45
N ILE A 76 -4.76 4.61 4.29
CA ILE A 76 -3.94 5.29 3.28
C ILE A 76 -2.64 5.71 3.95
N GLN A 77 -1.51 5.43 3.29
CA GLN A 77 -0.17 5.68 3.82
C GLN A 77 0.16 7.17 3.97
N ASP A 78 -0.12 7.97 2.94
CA ASP A 78 0.08 9.42 2.95
C ASP A 78 -1.23 10.16 2.62
N ALA A 79 -1.51 11.22 3.39
CA ALA A 79 -2.75 11.97 3.26
C ALA A 79 -2.78 12.88 2.01
N LEU A 80 -1.61 13.31 1.53
CA LEU A 80 -1.45 14.15 0.33
C LEU A 80 -1.45 13.27 -0.92
N LEU A 81 -0.63 12.21 -0.93
CA LEU A 81 -0.52 11.26 -2.01
C LEU A 81 -1.29 9.98 -1.67
N LYS A 82 -2.61 10.04 -1.89
CA LYS A 82 -3.54 8.94 -1.62
C LYS A 82 -3.42 7.80 -2.64
N ILE A 83 -2.29 7.12 -2.63
CA ILE A 83 -1.96 6.03 -3.56
C ILE A 83 -1.75 4.74 -2.80
N ASP A 84 -0.91 4.77 -1.76
CA ASP A 84 -0.42 3.53 -1.15
C ASP A 84 -1.28 3.05 0.03
N PRO A 85 -1.54 1.74 0.11
CA PRO A 85 -2.20 1.14 1.26
C PRO A 85 -1.25 0.99 2.45
N VAL A 86 -1.85 1.03 3.64
CA VAL A 86 -1.27 0.45 4.84
C VAL A 86 -2.19 -0.67 5.31
N PHE A 87 -1.69 -1.90 5.35
CA PHE A 87 -2.44 -3.04 5.87
C PHE A 87 -2.20 -3.18 7.37
N ILE A 88 -3.24 -3.04 8.17
CA ILE A 88 -3.18 -3.21 9.63
C ILE A 88 -3.42 -4.67 9.96
N LEU A 89 -2.50 -5.28 10.70
CA LEU A 89 -2.52 -6.71 11.03
C LEU A 89 -3.11 -6.97 12.41
N SER A 90 -3.58 -8.20 12.62
CA SER A 90 -4.20 -8.67 13.88
C SER A 90 -3.27 -8.69 15.10
N ASN A 91 -2.00 -8.33 14.94
CA ASN A 91 -0.99 -8.24 16.00
C ASN A 91 -0.43 -6.80 16.13
N ASP A 92 -1.18 -5.80 15.69
CA ASP A 92 -0.86 -4.37 15.72
C ASP A 92 0.34 -3.94 14.85
N GLN A 93 0.89 -4.87 14.05
CA GLN A 93 1.85 -4.54 13.02
C GLN A 93 1.15 -3.97 11.78
N ARG A 94 1.92 -3.23 10.99
CA ARG A 94 1.45 -2.58 9.77
C ARG A 94 2.38 -2.97 8.63
N ILE A 95 1.81 -3.27 7.47
CA ILE A 95 2.54 -3.40 6.21
C ILE A 95 2.32 -2.10 5.46
N GLU A 96 3.36 -1.28 5.35
CA GLU A 96 3.31 0.02 4.68
C GLU A 96 3.98 -0.09 3.32
N ILE A 97 3.28 0.36 2.27
CA ILE A 97 3.76 0.37 0.88
C ILE A 97 4.21 1.79 0.52
N PHE A 98 5.26 1.91 -0.29
CA PHE A 98 5.86 3.18 -0.70
C PHE A 98 6.14 3.15 -2.20
N SER A 99 5.14 3.51 -3.01
CA SER A 99 5.35 3.70 -4.44
C SER A 99 5.98 5.07 -4.68
N THR A 100 7.17 5.06 -5.27
CA THR A 100 8.00 6.27 -5.44
C THR A 100 8.06 6.74 -6.90
N ASP A 101 7.75 5.87 -7.85
CA ASP A 101 7.69 6.20 -9.27
C ASP A 101 6.54 5.50 -10.02
N THR A 102 6.30 5.95 -11.26
CA THR A 102 5.24 5.43 -12.16
C THR A 102 5.41 3.95 -12.54
N PHE A 103 6.59 3.36 -12.32
CA PHE A 103 6.97 1.99 -12.66
C PHE A 103 6.88 1.02 -11.47
N GLU A 104 6.40 1.49 -10.30
CA GLU A 104 6.18 0.69 -9.10
C GLU A 104 4.67 0.50 -8.82
N PRO A 105 3.88 -0.16 -9.70
CA PRO A 105 2.48 -0.39 -9.43
C PRO A 105 2.28 -1.38 -8.29
N TRP A 106 1.12 -1.26 -7.63
CA TRP A 106 0.54 -2.34 -6.84
C TRP A 106 -0.78 -2.80 -7.43
N THR A 107 -1.08 -4.08 -7.25
CA THR A 107 -2.36 -4.70 -7.58
C THR A 107 -3.00 -5.29 -6.34
N PHE A 108 -4.32 -5.21 -6.26
CA PHE A 108 -5.10 -5.83 -5.20
C PHE A 108 -6.35 -6.47 -5.78
N TYR A 109 -6.56 -7.73 -5.46
CA TYR A 109 -7.67 -8.53 -5.96
C TYR A 109 -8.36 -9.26 -4.81
N ILE A 110 -9.69 -9.29 -4.83
CA ILE A 110 -10.53 -10.13 -3.97
C ILE A 110 -11.61 -10.73 -4.86
N ASP A 111 -11.88 -12.02 -4.71
CA ASP A 111 -12.97 -12.69 -5.43
C ASP A 111 -14.33 -12.03 -5.13
N GLY A 112 -15.09 -11.79 -6.20
CA GLY A 112 -16.32 -11.00 -6.16
C GLY A 112 -16.13 -9.47 -6.17
N LEU A 113 -14.90 -8.96 -6.27
CA LEU A 113 -14.59 -7.56 -6.59
C LEU A 113 -13.82 -7.46 -7.91
N GLU A 114 -13.73 -6.24 -8.43
CA GLU A 114 -12.80 -5.91 -9.51
C GLU A 114 -11.36 -5.90 -9.00
N MET A 115 -10.40 -6.06 -9.92
CA MET A 115 -8.99 -5.85 -9.61
C MET A 115 -8.71 -4.35 -9.49
N PHE A 116 -8.06 -3.95 -8.41
CA PHE A 116 -7.57 -2.60 -8.21
C PHE A 116 -6.10 -2.54 -8.61
N ILE A 117 -5.74 -1.51 -9.37
CA ILE A 117 -4.37 -1.25 -9.81
C ILE A 117 -4.11 0.23 -9.52
N ALA A 118 -3.03 0.53 -8.82
CA ALA A 118 -2.55 1.90 -8.71
C ALA A 118 -1.05 1.97 -8.94
N THR A 119 -0.64 3.10 -9.48
CA THR A 119 0.73 3.53 -9.65
C THR A 119 0.75 5.04 -9.41
N PRO A 120 1.88 5.63 -8.99
CA PRO A 120 2.17 7.05 -9.10
C PRO A 120 2.09 7.55 -10.56
N SER A 121 0.94 7.48 -11.24
CA SER A 121 0.75 8.18 -12.52
C SER A 121 0.97 9.68 -12.31
N GLU A 122 1.75 10.30 -13.19
CA GLU A 122 2.25 11.69 -13.13
C GLU A 122 1.43 12.64 -12.25
N ILE A 123 2.13 13.31 -11.34
CA ILE A 123 1.66 14.45 -10.55
C ILE A 123 0.76 15.33 -11.44
N PRO A 124 -0.45 15.73 -11.00
CA PRO A 124 -1.23 16.73 -11.73
C PRO A 124 -0.29 17.90 -11.99
N THR A 125 0.03 18.17 -13.27
CA THR A 125 0.97 19.21 -13.67
C THR A 125 0.73 20.46 -12.83
N PHE A 126 1.72 20.83 -12.03
CA PHE A 126 1.69 22.10 -11.31
C PHE A 126 1.56 23.19 -12.37
N ASP A 127 0.40 23.85 -12.45
CA ASP A 127 0.18 24.97 -13.36
C ASP A 127 0.90 26.20 -12.77
N PRO A 128 2.07 26.62 -13.30
CA PRO A 128 2.79 27.76 -12.76
C PRO A 128 2.07 29.09 -13.07
N LEU A 129 1.01 29.06 -13.91
CA LEU A 129 0.28 30.25 -14.36
C LEU A 129 -0.98 30.54 -13.53
N GLY A 130 -1.31 29.71 -12.53
CA GLY A 130 -2.40 29.99 -11.59
C GLY A 130 -2.14 31.15 -10.62
N ALA A 131 -0.92 31.70 -10.60
CA ALA A 131 -0.53 32.84 -9.78
C ALA A 131 -0.23 34.07 -10.64
N ALA A 132 -1.19 34.53 -11.45
CA ALA A 132 -1.10 35.82 -12.12
C ALA A 132 -2.28 36.73 -11.76
N ALA A 133 -1.93 37.81 -11.05
CA ALA A 133 -2.61 39.11 -10.93
C ALA A 133 -3.86 39.22 -10.01
N GLN A 134 -3.63 39.66 -8.77
CA GLN A 134 -4.44 40.76 -8.23
C GLN A 134 -3.68 42.07 -8.48
N PRO A 135 -4.22 43.03 -9.23
CA PRO A 135 -3.64 44.37 -9.27
C PRO A 135 -3.88 45.04 -7.91
N GLN A 136 -2.79 45.53 -7.29
CA GLN A 136 -2.89 46.47 -6.17
C GLN A 136 -3.59 47.73 -6.68
N MET A 137 -4.81 47.99 -6.19
CA MET A 137 -5.38 49.33 -6.26
C MET A 137 -4.82 50.13 -5.09
N LEU A 138 -4.07 51.18 -5.43
CA LEU A 138 -3.85 52.35 -4.59
C LEU A 138 -5.13 53.19 -4.53
#